data_AF-A0A957E9S9-F1
#
_entry.id   AF-A0A957E9S9-F1
#
_cell.length_a   1.000
_cell.length_b   1.000
_cell.length_c   1.000
_cell.angle_alpha   90.00
_cell.angle_beta   90.00
_cell.angle_gamma   90.00
#
_symmetry.space_group_name_H-M   'P 1'
#
loop_
_entity.id
_entity.type
_entity.pdbx_description
1 polymer ?
#
loop_
_entity_poly.entity_id
_entity_poly.type
_entity_poly.pdbx_seq_one_letter_code
_entity_poly.pdbx_strand_id
1 'polypeptide(L)'
;MQPIEHVQYTKQNERVASSTYLEIHLFGTPSFFINGQPLVETTSSKVEALFAYLACHSYPHLREVLASLLFNAQSRGQANNNLRVLLSRLRRVCEDTILINRQTVRLNPAYDVWLDTAVFQQNILQNPEYALELYQGDFLGTIQVQDAKGFVEWAALKREQYRLMALEALLRLLNQHETNGQFQQAIPLAQQLITIEPHHEGWHRRLIQLYLHTGQRAQAEAQLAACGENLQQAFGQEPSPATFELLK
;
A
#
# COMPACT_ATOMS: atom_id res chain seq x y z
N MET A 1 -1.33 -19.34 9.25
CA MET A 1 -0.65 -18.67 8.12
C MET A 1 -0.66 -19.66 6.97
N GLN A 2 -1.74 -19.67 6.18
CA GLN A 2 -1.88 -20.56 5.03
C GLN A 2 -1.48 -19.81 3.75
N PRO A 3 -0.92 -20.51 2.75
CA PRO A 3 -0.50 -19.88 1.51
C PRO A 3 -1.72 -19.43 0.71
N ILE A 4 -1.65 -18.22 0.14
CA ILE A 4 -2.63 -17.73 -0.80
C ILE A 4 -2.59 -18.65 -2.02
N GLU A 5 -3.71 -19.33 -2.30
CA GLU A 5 -3.84 -20.21 -3.46
C GLU A 5 -3.71 -19.40 -4.75
N HIS A 6 -2.74 -19.79 -5.57
CA HIS A 6 -2.58 -19.33 -6.94
C HIS A 6 -3.86 -19.65 -7.74
N VAL A 7 -4.63 -18.61 -8.07
CA VAL A 7 -5.73 -18.71 -9.03
C VAL A 7 -5.14 -19.14 -10.38
N GLN A 8 -5.47 -20.39 -10.75
CA GLN A 8 -5.04 -21.00 -12.00
C GLN A 8 -5.69 -20.32 -13.20
N TYR A 9 -4.89 -19.60 -13.97
CA TYR A 9 -5.23 -19.22 -15.34
C TYR A 9 -4.81 -20.36 -16.29
N THR A 10 -5.77 -21.20 -16.71
CA THR A 10 -5.56 -22.15 -17.80
C THR A 10 -6.50 -21.92 -18.98
N LYS A 11 -5.90 -21.32 -20.02
CA LYS A 11 -5.93 -21.68 -21.46
C LYS A 11 -7.19 -21.46 -22.31
N GLN A 12 -7.03 -20.61 -23.33
CA GLN A 12 -7.33 -20.76 -24.78
C GLN A 12 -7.23 -19.35 -25.42
N ASN A 13 -6.56 -19.01 -26.52
CA ASN A 13 -5.83 -19.71 -27.57
C ASN A 13 -4.88 -18.70 -28.27
N GLU A 14 -3.66 -19.17 -28.58
CA GLU A 14 -2.81 -18.83 -29.73
C GLU A 14 -2.26 -17.40 -29.99
N ARG A 15 -0.91 -17.33 -29.91
CA ARG A 15 0.05 -16.35 -30.44
C ARG A 15 0.04 -14.93 -29.84
N VAL A 16 0.73 -14.78 -28.71
CA VAL A 16 1.51 -13.56 -28.45
C VAL A 16 2.92 -13.99 -28.02
N ALA A 17 3.94 -13.43 -28.66
CA ALA A 17 5.33 -13.64 -28.31
C ALA A 17 5.54 -13.40 -26.80
N SER A 18 6.44 -14.17 -26.17
CA SER A 18 6.90 -14.06 -24.79
C SER A 18 6.80 -12.65 -24.20
N SER A 19 5.64 -12.28 -23.66
CA SER A 19 5.44 -11.00 -23.01
C SER A 19 6.02 -11.12 -21.62
N THR A 20 7.11 -10.41 -21.37
CA THR A 20 7.75 -10.38 -20.06
C THR A 20 6.78 -9.71 -19.08
N TYR A 21 6.57 -10.31 -17.91
CA TYR A 21 5.61 -9.86 -16.91
C TYR A 21 6.33 -9.24 -15.71
N LEU A 22 5.82 -8.11 -15.23
CA LEU A 22 6.34 -7.38 -14.08
C LEU A 22 5.23 -7.25 -13.03
N GLU A 23 5.45 -7.84 -11.86
CA GLU A 23 4.54 -7.79 -10.72
C GLU A 23 5.14 -6.87 -9.66
N ILE A 24 4.36 -5.88 -9.22
CA ILE A 24 4.83 -4.83 -8.32
C ILE A 24 3.82 -4.69 -7.17
N HIS A 25 4.33 -4.89 -5.96
CA HIS A 25 3.60 -4.67 -4.72
C HIS A 25 4.18 -3.44 -4.02
N LEU A 26 3.37 -2.41 -3.80
CA LEU A 26 3.74 -1.17 -3.13
C LEU A 26 2.96 -0.93 -1.85
N PHE A 27 1.92 -1.70 -1.51
CA PHE A 27 1.27 -1.64 -0.19
C PHE A 27 2.06 -2.46 0.85
N GLY A 28 2.48 -1.81 1.94
CA GLY A 28 3.32 -2.42 2.96
C GLY A 28 4.79 -2.44 2.56
N THR A 29 5.41 -3.62 2.55
CA THR A 29 6.82 -3.78 2.16
C THR A 29 6.94 -3.90 0.64
N PRO A 30 7.60 -2.96 -0.05
CA PRO A 30 7.66 -3.03 -1.51
C PRO A 30 8.40 -4.28 -1.99
N SER A 31 7.83 -4.92 -2.99
CA SER A 31 8.44 -6.08 -3.63
C SER A 31 8.16 -6.07 -5.13
N PHE A 32 9.13 -6.59 -5.89
CA PHE A 32 9.14 -6.50 -7.34
C PHE A 32 9.52 -7.87 -7.89
N PHE A 33 8.77 -8.37 -8.87
CA PHE A 33 9.00 -9.68 -9.48
C PHE A 33 9.00 -9.57 -11.00
N ILE A 34 9.97 -10.20 -11.65
CA ILE A 34 10.02 -10.36 -13.09
C ILE A 34 9.72 -11.82 -13.41
N ASN A 35 8.65 -12.08 -14.15
CA ASN A 35 8.18 -13.44 -14.48
C ASN A 35 8.08 -14.35 -13.23
N GLY A 36 7.62 -13.79 -12.11
CA GLY A 36 7.49 -14.50 -10.82
C GLY A 36 8.78 -14.68 -10.03
N GLN A 37 9.93 -14.18 -10.50
CA GLN A 37 11.20 -14.21 -9.78
C GLN A 37 11.47 -12.86 -9.11
N PRO A 38 11.87 -12.82 -7.82
CA PRO A 38 12.11 -11.57 -7.11
C PRO A 38 13.29 -10.82 -7.74
N LEU A 39 13.11 -9.51 -7.88
CA LEU A 39 14.15 -8.58 -8.26
C LEU A 39 15.15 -8.45 -7.09
N VAL A 40 16.35 -9.03 -7.24
CA VAL A 40 17.46 -9.17 -6.27
C VAL A 40 17.36 -8.36 -4.96
N GLU A 41 17.51 -9.05 -3.82
CA GLU A 41 17.42 -8.54 -2.43
C GLU A 41 18.41 -7.40 -2.08
N THR A 42 19.50 -7.22 -2.81
CA THR A 42 20.55 -6.22 -2.49
C THR A 42 20.32 -4.88 -3.19
N THR A 43 19.09 -4.42 -3.24
CA THR A 43 18.72 -3.17 -3.91
C THR A 43 18.72 -2.02 -2.89
N SER A 44 19.38 -0.91 -3.19
CA SER A 44 19.38 0.24 -2.27
C SER A 44 17.99 0.89 -2.26
N SER A 45 17.54 1.45 -1.14
CA SER A 45 16.21 2.10 -1.05
C SER A 45 15.97 3.20 -2.11
N LYS A 46 17.01 3.90 -2.60
CA LYS A 46 16.87 4.86 -3.72
C LYS A 46 16.55 4.21 -5.07
N VAL A 47 17.00 2.98 -5.28
CA VAL A 47 16.72 2.22 -6.51
C VAL A 47 15.26 1.73 -6.47
N GLU A 48 14.83 1.15 -5.35
CA GLU A 48 13.43 0.75 -5.13
C GLU A 48 12.49 1.95 -5.23
N ALA A 49 12.84 3.07 -4.61
CA ALA A 49 12.09 4.32 -4.68
C ALA A 49 11.93 4.83 -6.11
N LEU A 50 13.02 4.87 -6.89
CA LEU A 50 12.95 5.26 -8.29
C LEU A 50 12.09 4.29 -9.09
N PHE A 51 12.24 2.98 -8.86
CA PHE A 51 11.49 1.96 -9.59
C PHE A 51 9.99 2.05 -9.28
N ALA A 52 9.60 2.16 -8.01
CA ALA A 52 8.23 2.39 -7.57
C ALA A 52 7.65 3.69 -8.16
N TYR A 53 8.44 4.77 -8.17
CA TYR A 53 8.01 6.02 -8.79
C TYR A 53 7.71 5.87 -10.28
N LEU A 54 8.57 5.16 -11.02
CA LEU A 54 8.35 4.86 -12.45
C LEU A 54 7.18 3.90 -12.66
N ALA A 55 6.94 2.96 -11.74
CA ALA A 55 5.78 2.06 -11.78
C ALA A 55 4.45 2.80 -11.69
N CYS A 56 4.37 3.81 -10.82
CA CYS A 56 3.19 4.65 -10.71
C CYS A 56 2.97 5.58 -11.91
N HIS A 57 3.95 5.72 -12.81
CA HIS A 57 3.90 6.66 -13.94
C HIS A 57 4.44 6.01 -15.23
N SER A 58 3.53 5.55 -16.09
CA SER A 58 3.88 4.79 -17.29
C SER A 58 4.51 5.61 -18.44
N TYR A 59 4.69 6.92 -18.27
CA TYR A 59 5.22 7.83 -19.29
C TYR A 59 6.73 8.13 -19.10
N PRO A 60 7.43 8.62 -20.14
CA PRO A 60 8.84 9.02 -20.02
C PRO A 60 9.07 10.21 -19.07
N HIS A 61 9.98 10.05 -18.11
CA HIS A 61 10.40 11.12 -17.20
C HIS A 61 11.74 11.70 -17.59
N LEU A 62 11.86 13.03 -17.58
CA LEU A 62 13.15 13.70 -17.75
C LEU A 62 14.10 13.35 -16.61
N ARG A 63 15.36 13.08 -16.94
CA ARG A 63 16.40 12.80 -15.96
C ARG A 63 16.58 13.95 -14.97
N GLU A 64 16.50 15.20 -15.40
CA GLU A 64 16.58 16.35 -14.49
C GLU A 64 15.46 16.36 -13.43
N VAL A 65 14.24 15.96 -13.82
CA VAL A 65 13.10 15.86 -12.88
C VAL A 65 13.34 14.76 -11.86
N LEU A 66 13.79 13.58 -12.31
CA LEU A 66 14.13 12.47 -11.41
C LEU A 66 15.29 12.79 -10.49
N ALA A 67 16.26 13.59 -10.96
CA ALA A 67 17.37 14.04 -10.14
C ALA A 67 16.89 14.95 -9.00
N SER A 68 16.03 15.93 -9.31
CA SER A 68 15.43 16.82 -8.31
C SER A 68 14.49 16.09 -7.35
N LEU A 69 13.79 15.05 -7.82
CA LEU A 69 12.91 14.21 -7.01
C LEU A 69 13.69 13.44 -5.93
N LEU A 70 14.80 12.80 -6.32
CA LEU A 70 15.52 11.82 -5.51
C LEU A 70 16.75 12.36 -4.77
N PHE A 71 17.20 13.58 -5.10
CA PHE A 71 18.41 14.16 -4.52
C PHE A 71 18.19 15.61 -4.11
N ASN A 72 18.44 15.89 -2.83
CA ASN A 72 18.59 17.24 -2.30
C ASN A 72 20.02 17.75 -2.54
N ALA A 73 20.38 18.01 -3.80
CA ALA A 73 21.72 18.44 -4.18
C ALA A 73 21.89 19.97 -4.15
N GLN A 74 23.09 20.45 -3.81
CA GLN A 74 23.39 21.89 -3.79
C GLN A 74 23.49 22.49 -5.20
N SER A 75 23.66 21.66 -6.23
CA SER A 75 23.68 22.09 -7.63
C SER A 75 23.05 21.06 -8.56
N ARG A 76 22.55 21.53 -9.72
CA ARG A 76 22.03 20.67 -10.79
C ARG A 76 23.06 19.67 -11.32
N GLY A 77 24.33 20.08 -11.41
CA GLY A 77 25.42 19.20 -11.85
C GLY A 77 25.64 18.01 -10.91
N GLN A 78 25.60 18.25 -9.61
CA GLN A 78 25.70 17.20 -8.59
C GLN A 78 24.49 16.25 -8.63
N ALA A 79 23.26 16.78 -8.75
CA ALA A 79 22.05 15.97 -8.87
C ALA A 79 22.11 15.03 -10.09
N ASN A 80 22.52 15.54 -11.25
CA ASN A 80 22.63 14.77 -12.49
C ASN A 80 23.72 13.69 -12.42
N ASN A 81 24.85 13.98 -11.77
CA ASN A 81 25.90 12.99 -11.53
C ASN A 81 25.42 11.86 -10.62
N ASN A 82 24.74 12.19 -9.52
CA ASN A 82 24.16 11.22 -8.60
C ASN A 82 23.11 10.35 -9.30
N LEU A 83 22.23 10.96 -10.10
CA LEU A 83 21.27 10.21 -10.89
C LEU A 83 21.94 9.29 -11.91
N ARG A 84 23.02 9.73 -12.58
CA ARG A 84 23.76 8.85 -13.51
C ARG A 84 24.28 7.59 -12.81
N VAL A 85 24.82 7.74 -11.60
CA VAL A 85 25.30 6.61 -10.79
C VAL A 85 24.13 5.71 -10.39
N LEU A 86 23.01 6.28 -9.94
CA LEU A 86 21.81 5.53 -9.59
C LEU A 86 21.26 4.75 -10.78
N LEU A 87 21.13 5.38 -11.95
CA LEU A 87 20.66 4.74 -13.18
C LEU A 87 21.59 3.61 -13.65
N SER A 88 22.89 3.74 -13.44
CA SER A 88 23.83 2.65 -13.74
C SER A 88 23.63 1.44 -12.81
N ARG A 89 23.22 1.65 -11.55
CA ARG A 89 22.90 0.56 -10.61
C ARG A 89 21.55 -0.05 -10.95
N LEU A 90 20.55 0.80 -11.18
CA LEU A 90 19.20 0.42 -11.58
C LEU A 90 19.24 -0.48 -12.82
N ARG A 91 20.02 -0.14 -13.86
CA ARG A 91 20.16 -0.98 -15.07
C ARG A 91 20.74 -2.38 -14.81
N ARG A 92 21.57 -2.55 -13.77
CA ARG A 92 22.14 -3.86 -13.42
C ARG A 92 21.16 -4.76 -12.69
N VAL A 93 20.25 -4.15 -11.92
CA VAL A 93 19.25 -4.86 -11.11
C VAL A 93 18.00 -5.14 -11.95
N CYS A 94 17.54 -4.13 -12.67
CA CYS A 94 16.25 -4.11 -13.38
C CYS A 94 16.35 -4.54 -14.85
N GLU A 95 17.55 -4.89 -15.32
CA GLU A 95 17.82 -5.30 -16.72
C GLU A 95 17.04 -4.45 -17.75
N ASP A 96 16.21 -5.10 -18.57
CA ASP A 96 15.44 -4.49 -19.65
C ASP A 96 14.06 -3.99 -19.20
N THR A 97 13.69 -4.09 -17.91
CA THR A 97 12.41 -3.55 -17.40
C THR A 97 12.35 -2.02 -17.46
N ILE A 98 13.47 -1.34 -17.69
CA ILE A 98 13.57 0.12 -17.75
C ILE A 98 14.29 0.54 -19.02
N LEU A 99 13.69 1.46 -19.76
CA LEU A 99 14.33 2.12 -20.88
C LEU A 99 15.00 3.42 -20.41
N ILE A 100 16.32 3.46 -20.51
CA ILE A 100 17.14 4.62 -20.15
C ILE A 100 17.77 5.17 -21.42
N ASN A 101 17.47 6.44 -21.75
CA ASN A 101 18.18 7.16 -22.79
C ASN A 101 18.88 8.41 -22.22
N ARG A 102 19.45 9.25 -23.10
CA ARG A 102 20.23 10.42 -22.67
C ARG A 102 19.38 11.43 -21.89
N GLN A 103 18.08 11.55 -22.18
CA GLN A 103 17.18 12.57 -21.65
C GLN A 103 16.13 12.01 -20.70
N THR A 104 15.61 10.81 -20.95
CA THR A 104 14.47 10.24 -20.24
C THR A 104 14.72 8.83 -19.70
N VAL A 105 13.91 8.49 -18.71
CA VAL A 105 13.83 7.17 -18.07
C VAL A 105 12.35 6.79 -17.97
N ARG A 106 12.02 5.54 -18.26
CA ARG A 106 10.67 4.97 -18.11
C ARG A 106 10.72 3.48 -17.83
N LEU A 107 9.65 2.93 -17.27
CA LEU A 107 9.40 1.50 -17.41
C LEU A 107 9.24 1.13 -18.89
N ASN A 108 9.75 -0.05 -19.23
CA ASN A 108 9.71 -0.59 -20.57
C ASN A 108 8.28 -1.03 -20.91
N PRO A 109 7.62 -0.41 -21.91
CA PRO A 109 6.25 -0.75 -22.29
C PRO A 109 6.12 -2.13 -22.94
N ALA A 110 7.23 -2.82 -23.21
CA ALA A 110 7.21 -4.22 -23.64
C ALA A 110 6.86 -5.20 -22.50
N TYR A 111 6.90 -4.73 -21.25
CA TYR A 111 6.47 -5.53 -20.09
C TYR A 111 4.99 -5.29 -19.82
N ASP A 112 4.26 -6.37 -19.59
CA ASP A 112 2.94 -6.27 -18.97
C ASP A 112 3.13 -6.04 -17.48
N VAL A 113 2.49 -5.01 -16.93
CA VAL A 113 2.73 -4.54 -15.56
C VAL A 113 1.47 -4.72 -14.74
N TRP A 114 1.57 -5.60 -13.75
CA TRP A 114 0.62 -5.65 -12.65
C TRP A 114 1.15 -4.83 -11.48
N LEU A 115 0.33 -3.91 -10.99
CA LEU A 115 0.66 -3.01 -9.91
C LEU A 115 -0.51 -2.98 -8.93
N ASP A 116 -0.28 -3.45 -7.71
CA ASP A 116 -1.30 -3.55 -6.65
C ASP A 116 -2.07 -2.23 -6.44
N THR A 117 -1.37 -1.09 -6.43
CA THR A 117 -1.96 0.24 -6.28
C THR A 117 -2.85 0.63 -7.46
N ALA A 118 -2.50 0.23 -8.69
CA ALA A 118 -3.33 0.49 -9.87
C ALA A 118 -4.59 -0.39 -9.84
N VAL A 119 -4.44 -1.67 -9.49
CA VAL A 119 -5.55 -2.62 -9.36
C VAL A 119 -6.49 -2.20 -8.24
N PHE A 120 -5.94 -1.77 -7.09
CA PHE A 120 -6.70 -1.18 -6.00
C PHE A 120 -7.55 0.00 -6.47
N GLN A 121 -6.95 0.99 -7.13
CA GLN A 121 -7.67 2.18 -7.57
C GLN A 121 -8.78 1.88 -8.58
N GLN A 122 -8.56 0.91 -9.47
CA GLN A 122 -9.56 0.50 -10.46
C GLN A 122 -10.75 -0.22 -9.82
N ASN A 123 -10.53 -0.97 -8.73
CA ASN A 123 -11.53 -1.83 -8.14
C ASN A 123 -12.22 -1.23 -6.91
N ILE A 124 -11.64 -0.27 -6.20
CA ILE A 124 -12.12 0.21 -4.89
C ILE A 124 -13.60 0.64 -4.88
N LEU A 125 -14.15 1.10 -6.01
CA LEU A 125 -15.55 1.50 -6.11
C LEU A 125 -16.49 0.33 -6.44
N GLN A 126 -16.09 -0.54 -7.38
CA GLN A 126 -16.92 -1.58 -7.97
C GLN A 126 -16.80 -2.94 -7.28
N ASN A 127 -15.60 -3.25 -6.76
CA ASN A 127 -15.26 -4.45 -6.02
C ASN A 127 -14.31 -4.08 -4.86
N PRO A 128 -14.82 -3.34 -3.85
CA PRO A 128 -14.01 -2.89 -2.71
C PRO A 128 -13.41 -4.04 -1.91
N GLU A 129 -14.07 -5.20 -1.82
CA GLU A 129 -13.58 -6.36 -1.09
C GLU A 129 -12.24 -6.83 -1.67
N TYR A 130 -12.19 -7.06 -2.98
CA TYR A 130 -10.94 -7.44 -3.67
C TYR A 130 -9.87 -6.35 -3.58
N ALA A 131 -10.27 -5.07 -3.71
CA ALA A 131 -9.31 -3.97 -3.57
C ALA A 131 -8.69 -3.94 -2.17
N LEU A 132 -9.49 -4.10 -1.11
CA LEU A 132 -9.03 -4.07 0.27
C LEU A 132 -8.12 -5.25 0.62
N GLU A 133 -8.28 -6.41 -0.03
CA GLU A 133 -7.32 -7.53 0.08
C GLU A 133 -5.92 -7.16 -0.43
N LEU A 134 -5.79 -6.21 -1.36
CA LEU A 134 -4.49 -5.71 -1.84
C LEU A 134 -3.86 -4.70 -0.86
N TYR A 135 -4.65 -4.02 -0.04
CA TYR A 135 -4.18 -3.00 0.89
C TYR A 135 -3.59 -3.64 2.17
N GLN A 136 -2.36 -4.14 2.06
CA GLN A 136 -1.66 -4.84 3.15
C GLN A 136 -0.85 -3.92 4.09
N GLY A 137 -0.97 -2.61 3.91
CA GLY A 137 -0.28 -1.60 4.70
C GLY A 137 -0.05 -0.31 3.91
N ASP A 138 0.58 0.67 4.54
CA ASP A 138 0.85 1.95 3.92
C ASP A 138 1.68 1.80 2.64
N PHE A 139 1.35 2.63 1.65
CA PHE A 139 2.12 2.73 0.41
C PHE A 139 3.60 2.99 0.70
N LEU A 140 4.49 2.12 0.22
CA LEU A 140 5.92 2.15 0.48
C LEU A 140 6.26 2.22 1.98
N GLY A 141 5.53 1.48 2.81
CA GLY A 141 5.59 1.55 4.27
C GLY A 141 6.98 1.32 4.86
N THR A 142 7.80 0.47 4.25
CA THR A 142 9.15 0.16 4.75
C THR A 142 10.28 0.92 4.08
N ILE A 143 10.03 1.59 2.95
CA ILE A 143 11.07 2.35 2.24
C ILE A 143 11.34 3.67 2.96
N GLN A 144 12.59 3.85 3.37
CA GLN A 144 13.12 5.09 3.93
C GLN A 144 14.23 5.61 3.03
N VAL A 145 14.03 6.81 2.46
CA VAL A 145 15.00 7.42 1.54
C VAL A 145 15.53 8.72 2.13
N GLN A 146 16.82 8.75 2.39
CA GLN A 146 17.52 9.96 2.83
C GLN A 146 17.78 10.92 1.66
N ASP A 147 17.82 12.22 1.95
CA ASP A 147 18.14 13.29 0.98
C ASP A 147 17.28 13.26 -0.29
N ALA A 148 15.99 12.94 -0.18
CA ALA A 148 15.06 12.82 -1.30
C ALA A 148 13.73 13.52 -1.01
N LYS A 149 13.78 14.82 -0.70
CA LYS A 149 12.61 15.60 -0.26
C LYS A 149 11.41 15.47 -1.22
N GLY A 150 11.63 15.63 -2.53
CA GLY A 150 10.55 15.52 -3.52
C GLY A 150 9.90 14.13 -3.55
N PHE A 151 10.69 13.08 -3.39
CA PHE A 151 10.18 11.71 -3.29
C PHE A 151 9.36 11.49 -2.01
N VAL A 152 9.88 11.95 -0.86
CA VAL A 152 9.20 11.81 0.44
C VAL A 152 7.85 12.53 0.42
N GLU A 153 7.79 13.75 -0.12
CA GLU A 153 6.55 14.52 -0.26
C GLU A 153 5.55 13.81 -1.17
N TRP A 154 5.99 13.34 -2.34
CA TRP A 154 5.15 12.56 -3.25
C TRP A 154 4.61 11.29 -2.60
N ALA A 155 5.46 10.52 -1.92
CA ALA A 155 5.07 9.28 -1.25
C ALA A 155 4.08 9.53 -0.11
N ALA A 156 4.26 10.62 0.66
CA ALA A 156 3.32 11.01 1.72
C ALA A 156 1.93 11.35 1.18
N LEU A 157 1.85 12.11 0.08
CA LEU A 157 0.58 12.41 -0.58
C LEU A 157 -0.11 11.14 -1.09
N LYS A 158 0.67 10.19 -1.63
CA LYS A 158 0.14 8.90 -2.09
C LYS A 158 -0.36 8.03 -0.94
N ARG A 159 0.39 7.94 0.16
CA ARG A 159 -0.05 7.22 1.38
C ARG A 159 -1.39 7.74 1.86
N GLU A 160 -1.53 9.06 2.01
CA GLU A 160 -2.80 9.65 2.47
C GLU A 160 -3.94 9.41 1.48
N GLN A 161 -3.68 9.55 0.17
CA GLN A 161 -4.67 9.24 -0.85
C GLN A 161 -5.21 7.80 -0.72
N TYR A 162 -4.31 6.80 -0.65
CA TYR A 162 -4.73 5.40 -0.55
C TYR A 162 -5.39 5.09 0.79
N ARG A 163 -4.90 5.66 1.89
CA ARG A 163 -5.48 5.52 3.22
C ARG A 163 -6.93 6.00 3.25
N LEU A 164 -7.21 7.19 2.71
CA LEU A 164 -8.57 7.73 2.64
C LEU A 164 -9.50 6.86 1.78
N MET A 165 -9.02 6.37 0.63
CA MET A 165 -9.80 5.48 -0.23
C MET A 165 -10.13 4.15 0.47
N ALA A 166 -9.18 3.57 1.22
CA ALA A 166 -9.39 2.35 1.98
C ALA A 166 -10.39 2.58 3.13
N LEU A 167 -10.26 3.67 3.89
CA LEU A 167 -11.18 4.02 4.96
C LEU A 167 -12.62 4.20 4.47
N GLU A 168 -12.81 4.89 3.35
CA GLU A 168 -14.13 5.10 2.76
C GLU A 168 -14.77 3.77 2.33
N ALA A 169 -14.01 2.91 1.66
CA ALA A 169 -14.48 1.60 1.23
C ALA A 169 -14.83 0.67 2.41
N LEU A 170 -13.97 0.62 3.43
CA LEU A 170 -14.19 -0.14 4.66
C LEU A 170 -15.45 0.32 5.37
N LEU A 171 -15.63 1.64 5.53
CA LEU A 171 -16.81 2.19 6.19
C LEU A 171 -18.09 1.88 5.41
N ARG A 172 -18.05 1.94 4.07
CA ARG A 172 -19.19 1.57 3.21
C ARG A 172 -19.59 0.12 3.42
N LEU A 173 -18.64 -0.81 3.34
CA LEU A 173 -18.87 -2.24 3.53
C LEU A 173 -19.33 -2.56 4.95
N LEU A 174 -18.72 -1.92 5.95
CA LEU A 174 -19.10 -2.09 7.35
C LEU A 174 -20.57 -1.72 7.56
N ASN A 175 -20.97 -0.52 7.14
CA ASN A 175 -22.35 -0.04 7.27
C ASN A 175 -23.34 -0.94 6.50
N GLN A 176 -22.95 -1.47 5.33
CA GLN A 176 -23.76 -2.39 4.55
C GLN A 176 -24.00 -3.71 5.30
N HIS A 177 -22.96 -4.32 5.86
CA HIS A 177 -23.10 -5.54 6.65
C HIS A 177 -23.92 -5.31 7.93
N GLU A 178 -23.69 -4.20 8.65
CA GLU A 178 -24.48 -3.84 9.83
C GLU A 178 -25.96 -3.67 9.50
N THR A 179 -26.30 -2.97 8.41
CA THR A 179 -27.68 -2.75 7.97
C THR A 179 -28.38 -4.05 7.58
N ASN A 180 -27.63 -5.00 7.01
CA ASN A 180 -28.14 -6.32 6.62
C ASN A 180 -28.16 -7.33 7.80
N GLY A 181 -27.78 -6.94 9.02
CA GLY A 181 -27.70 -7.83 10.18
C GLY A 181 -26.55 -8.84 10.10
N GLN A 182 -25.60 -8.65 9.19
CA GLN A 182 -24.45 -9.51 8.93
C GLN A 182 -23.28 -9.14 9.86
N PHE A 183 -23.52 -9.14 11.17
CA PHE A 183 -22.57 -8.64 12.16
C PHE A 183 -21.25 -9.43 12.18
N GLN A 184 -21.29 -10.74 11.91
CA GLN A 184 -20.09 -11.56 11.87
C GLN A 184 -19.15 -11.15 10.72
N GLN A 185 -19.71 -10.75 9.57
CA GLN A 185 -18.96 -10.29 8.41
C GLN A 185 -18.42 -8.85 8.60
N ALA A 186 -19.06 -8.05 9.45
CA ALA A 186 -18.64 -6.69 9.78
C ALA A 186 -17.39 -6.62 10.67
N ILE A 187 -17.16 -7.63 11.52
CA ILE A 187 -16.02 -7.69 12.47
C ILE A 187 -14.65 -7.47 11.80
N PRO A 188 -14.26 -8.23 10.76
CA PRO A 188 -12.94 -8.05 10.13
C PRO A 188 -12.76 -6.64 9.54
N LEU A 189 -13.82 -6.01 9.04
CA LEU A 189 -13.77 -4.65 8.50
C LEU A 189 -13.50 -3.62 9.61
N ALA A 190 -14.15 -3.77 10.76
CA ALA A 190 -13.91 -2.90 11.91
C ALA A 190 -12.48 -3.09 12.48
N GLN A 191 -11.95 -4.32 12.47
CA GLN A 191 -10.56 -4.60 12.84
C GLN A 191 -9.56 -3.93 11.88
N GLN A 192 -9.85 -3.95 10.57
CA GLN A 192 -9.03 -3.26 9.57
C GLN A 192 -9.07 -1.72 9.76
N LEU A 193 -10.25 -1.14 10.04
CA LEU A 193 -10.36 0.29 10.37
C LEU A 193 -9.50 0.69 11.58
N ILE A 194 -9.49 -0.13 12.64
CA ILE A 194 -8.65 0.09 13.83
C ILE A 194 -7.17 -0.06 13.50
N THR A 195 -6.80 -0.95 12.58
CA THR A 195 -5.40 -1.08 12.15
C THR A 195 -4.92 0.21 11.45
N ILE A 196 -5.80 0.86 10.66
CA ILE A 196 -5.49 2.11 9.97
C ILE A 196 -5.56 3.33 10.90
N GLU A 197 -6.54 3.37 11.81
CA GLU A 197 -6.73 4.45 12.77
C GLU A 197 -6.79 3.92 14.21
N PRO A 198 -5.65 3.50 14.81
CA PRO A 198 -5.60 2.81 16.11
C PRO A 198 -6.10 3.63 17.29
N HIS A 199 -6.15 4.95 17.13
CA HIS A 199 -6.55 5.89 18.18
C HIS A 199 -7.97 6.43 17.98
N HIS A 200 -8.71 5.94 16.99
CA HIS A 200 -10.08 6.38 16.73
C HIS A 200 -11.06 5.56 17.58
N GLU A 201 -11.41 6.08 18.77
CA GLU A 201 -12.28 5.43 19.75
C GLU A 201 -13.62 4.95 19.14
N GLY A 202 -14.17 5.68 18.18
CA GLY A 202 -15.41 5.30 17.49
C GLY A 202 -15.33 3.94 16.78
N TRP A 203 -14.16 3.56 16.26
CA TRP A 203 -13.97 2.26 15.60
C TRP A 203 -13.88 1.13 16.61
N HIS A 204 -13.18 1.36 17.74
CA HIS A 204 -13.19 0.44 18.87
C HIS A 204 -14.60 0.22 19.40
N ARG A 205 -15.37 1.30 19.59
CA ARG A 205 -16.76 1.23 20.06
C ARG A 205 -17.63 0.38 19.14
N ARG A 206 -17.56 0.59 17.82
CA ARG A 206 -18.30 -0.23 16.85
C ARG A 206 -17.90 -1.70 16.93
N LEU A 207 -16.60 -2.01 17.02
CA LEU A 207 -16.14 -3.40 17.15
C LEU A 207 -16.65 -4.07 18.44
N ILE A 208 -16.68 -3.34 19.56
CA ILE A 208 -17.27 -3.82 20.83
C ILE A 208 -18.75 -4.15 20.62
N GLN A 209 -19.52 -3.28 19.96
CA GLN A 209 -20.93 -3.52 19.66
C GLN A 209 -21.14 -4.76 18.78
N LEU A 210 -20.31 -4.94 17.74
CA LEU A 210 -20.35 -6.12 16.87
C LEU A 210 -20.08 -7.42 17.63
N TYR A 211 -19.10 -7.43 18.53
CA TYR A 211 -18.85 -8.58 19.39
C TYR A 211 -20.04 -8.86 20.32
N LEU A 212 -20.68 -7.84 20.87
CA LEU A 212 -21.88 -8.04 21.69
C LEU A 212 -23.06 -8.59 20.90
N HIS A 213 -23.31 -8.08 19.69
CA HIS A 213 -24.36 -8.57 18.79
C HIS A 213 -24.17 -10.04 18.36
N THR A 214 -22.93 -10.52 18.38
CA THR A 214 -22.58 -11.89 18.00
C THR A 214 -22.34 -12.80 19.21
N GLY A 215 -22.62 -12.34 20.44
CA GLY A 215 -22.47 -13.11 21.67
C GLY A 215 -21.01 -13.28 22.15
N GLN A 216 -20.08 -12.56 21.53
CA GLN A 216 -18.63 -12.60 21.74
C GLN A 216 -18.17 -11.69 22.89
N ARG A 217 -18.80 -11.79 24.07
CA ARG A 217 -18.59 -10.84 25.19
C ARG A 217 -17.13 -10.73 25.64
N ALA A 218 -16.41 -11.86 25.74
CA ALA A 218 -14.99 -11.84 26.14
C ALA A 218 -14.12 -11.00 25.19
N GLN A 219 -14.42 -11.02 23.89
CA GLN A 219 -13.71 -10.21 22.89
C GLN A 219 -14.09 -8.73 22.98
N ALA A 220 -15.36 -8.43 23.31
CA ALA A 220 -15.80 -7.07 23.59
C ALA A 220 -15.05 -6.46 24.79
N GLU A 221 -14.90 -7.21 25.89
CA GLU A 221 -14.15 -6.78 27.09
C GLU A 221 -12.67 -6.58 26.77
N ALA A 222 -12.04 -7.51 26.04
CA ALA A 222 -10.66 -7.36 25.59
C ALA A 222 -10.46 -6.13 24.69
N GLN A 223 -11.42 -5.84 23.81
CA GLN A 223 -11.36 -4.68 22.92
C GLN A 223 -11.51 -3.34 23.67
N LEU A 224 -12.32 -3.29 24.73
CA LEU A 224 -12.42 -2.11 25.59
C LEU A 224 -11.09 -1.84 26.30
N ALA A 225 -10.45 -2.88 26.84
CA ALA A 225 -9.13 -2.77 27.46
C ALA A 225 -8.08 -2.25 26.46
N ALA A 226 -8.02 -2.84 25.25
CA ALA A 226 -7.11 -2.40 24.20
C ALA A 226 -7.36 -0.96 23.75
N CYS A 227 -8.62 -0.52 23.69
CA CYS A 227 -9.00 0.87 23.43
C CYS A 227 -8.41 1.81 24.50
N GLY A 228 -8.58 1.45 25.78
CA GLY A 228 -8.06 2.24 26.90
C GLY A 228 -6.55 2.33 26.90
N GLU A 229 -5.85 1.21 26.65
CA GLU A 229 -4.39 1.20 26.54
C GLU A 229 -3.89 2.11 25.41
N ASN A 230 -4.48 2.00 24.22
CA ASN A 230 -4.11 2.81 23.06
C ASN A 230 -4.32 4.32 23.29
N LEU A 231 -5.49 4.71 23.83
CA LEU A 231 -5.80 6.12 24.11
C LEU A 231 -4.92 6.68 25.25
N GLN A 232 -4.64 5.87 26.26
CA GLN A 232 -3.78 6.28 27.36
C GLN A 232 -2.34 6.50 26.89
N GLN A 233 -1.79 5.61 26.05
CA GLN A 233 -0.43 5.75 25.53
C GLN A 233 -0.28 6.94 24.57
N ALA A 234 -1.25 7.15 23.67
CA ALA A 234 -1.16 8.20 22.66
C ALA A 234 -1.52 9.59 23.21
N PHE A 235 -2.52 9.67 24.10
CA PHE A 235 -3.14 10.93 24.51
C PHE A 235 -3.31 11.11 26.02
N GLY A 236 -3.01 10.09 26.83
CA GLY A 236 -3.23 10.13 28.28
C GLY A 236 -4.70 10.21 28.68
N GLN A 237 -5.60 9.64 27.86
CA GLN A 237 -7.05 9.69 28.06
C GLN A 237 -7.63 8.27 28.24
N GLU A 238 -8.70 8.17 29.03
CA GLU A 238 -9.52 6.97 29.15
C GLU A 238 -10.65 6.96 28.10
N PRO A 239 -11.22 5.78 27.78
CA PRO A 239 -12.38 5.70 26.89
C PRO A 239 -13.57 6.51 27.44
N SER A 240 -14.32 7.14 26.55
CA SER A 240 -15.51 7.89 26.95
C SER A 240 -16.59 6.99 27.56
N PRO A 241 -17.55 7.56 28.34
CA PRO A 241 -18.67 6.80 28.91
C PRO A 241 -19.45 6.01 27.86
N ALA A 242 -19.65 6.59 26.65
CA ALA A 242 -20.35 5.92 25.56
C ALA A 242 -19.71 4.60 25.11
N THR A 243 -18.41 4.41 25.35
CA THR A 243 -17.70 3.16 25.05
C THR A 243 -17.67 2.24 26.26
N PHE A 244 -17.45 2.78 27.46
CA PHE A 244 -17.40 2.01 28.70
C PHE A 244 -18.76 1.41 29.09
N GLU A 245 -19.86 2.12 28.86
CA GLU A 245 -21.21 1.69 29.26
C GLU A 245 -21.79 0.55 28.41
N LEU A 246 -21.16 0.20 27.29
CA LEU A 246 -21.58 -0.94 26.46
C LEU A 246 -21.47 -2.30 27.19
N LEU A 247 -20.63 -2.39 28.22
CA LEU A 247 -20.33 -3.63 28.92
C LEU A 247 -20.81 -3.68 30.38
N LYS A 248 -21.48 -2.62 30.86
CA LYS A 248 -22.16 -2.63 32.15
C LYS A 248 -23.45 -3.47 32.08
#